data_AF-A0A6P6MZN2-F1
#
_entry.id   AF-A0A6P6MZN2-F1
#
_cell.length_a   1.000
_cell.length_b   1.000
_cell.length_c   1.000
_cell.angle_alpha   90.00
_cell.angle_beta   90.00
_cell.angle_gamma   90.00
#
_symmetry.space_group_name_H-M   'P 1'
#
loop_
_entity.id
_entity.type
_entity.pdbx_description
1 polymer ?
#
loop_
_entity_poly.entity_id
_entity_poly.type
_entity_poly.pdbx_seq_one_letter_code
_entity_poly.pdbx_strand_id
1 'polypeptide(L)'
;MLGRKKKPETVQTEPKAHESKTHDPLRRLGVLDDEDVQLMLQGSKMIKVRSQRWRKDRSLKLLEDCVTVWCESSKASRKSKKQQTCE
;
A
#
# COMPACT_ATOMS: atom_id res chain seq x y z
N MET A 1 8.79 -4.37 62.40
CA MET A 1 7.52 -3.86 61.83
C MET A 1 7.63 -3.84 60.31
N LEU A 2 7.16 -4.88 59.62
CA LEU A 2 7.22 -5.01 58.16
C LEU A 2 6.10 -4.17 57.52
N GLY A 3 6.48 -3.03 56.93
CA GLY A 3 5.57 -2.12 56.24
C GLY A 3 5.04 -2.71 54.93
N ARG A 4 3.70 -2.78 54.82
CA ARG A 4 2.94 -3.29 53.68
C ARG A 4 3.28 -2.53 52.39
N LYS A 5 3.68 -3.25 51.34
CA LYS A 5 3.81 -2.73 49.97
C LYS A 5 2.42 -2.68 49.33
N LYS A 6 1.93 -1.49 49.00
CA LYS A 6 0.74 -1.29 48.16
C LYS A 6 1.17 -1.38 46.68
N LYS A 7 0.58 -2.31 45.91
CA LYS A 7 0.79 -2.43 44.46
C LYS A 7 0.04 -1.30 43.74
N PRO A 8 0.58 -0.71 42.65
CA PRO A 8 -0.20 0.18 41.80
C PRO A 8 -1.19 -0.61 40.94
N GLU A 9 -2.43 -0.11 40.88
CA GLU A 9 -3.49 -0.57 40.00
C GLU A 9 -3.09 -0.33 38.54
N THR A 10 -3.04 -1.41 37.77
CA THR A 10 -2.92 -1.36 36.31
C THR A 10 -4.21 -0.76 35.76
N VAL A 11 -4.18 0.51 35.39
CA VAL A 11 -5.22 1.16 34.59
C VAL A 11 -5.26 0.44 33.25
N GLN A 12 -6.30 -0.37 33.04
CA GLN A 12 -6.63 -0.92 31.74
C GLN A 12 -7.01 0.25 30.82
N THR A 13 -6.06 0.67 30.00
CA THR A 13 -6.35 1.55 28.87
C THR A 13 -6.63 0.63 27.69
N GLU A 14 -7.90 0.37 27.47
CA GLU A 14 -8.42 -0.12 26.19
C GLU A 14 -7.74 0.66 25.05
N PRO A 15 -7.17 0.02 24.03
CA PRO A 15 -6.78 0.72 22.81
C PRO A 15 -8.08 1.09 22.08
N LYS A 16 -8.68 2.20 22.53
CA LYS A 16 -9.70 2.92 21.77
C LYS A 16 -9.03 3.22 20.44
N ALA A 17 -9.45 2.51 19.38
CA ALA A 17 -9.02 2.77 18.03
C ALA A 17 -9.19 4.26 17.78
N HIS A 18 -8.08 4.99 17.89
CA HIS A 18 -7.97 6.33 17.39
C HIS A 18 -8.07 6.11 15.88
N GLU A 19 -9.29 6.20 15.38
CA GLU A 19 -9.51 6.41 13.97
C GLU A 19 -9.01 7.83 13.75
N SER A 20 -7.70 7.96 13.51
CA SER A 20 -7.16 9.11 12.81
C SER A 20 -7.86 9.09 11.47
N LYS A 21 -9.00 9.77 11.41
CA LYS A 21 -9.65 10.18 10.16
C LYS A 21 -8.68 11.17 9.53
N THR A 22 -7.60 10.64 8.99
CA THR A 22 -6.83 11.31 7.95
C THR A 22 -7.86 11.73 6.93
N HIS A 23 -7.96 13.04 6.71
CA HIS A 23 -8.81 13.61 5.69
C HIS A 23 -8.20 13.22 4.35
N ASP A 24 -8.37 11.95 3.99
CA ASP A 24 -8.01 11.45 2.70
C ASP A 24 -9.17 11.82 1.77
N PRO A 25 -8.97 12.80 0.87
CA PRO A 25 -10.03 13.25 -0.02
C PRO A 25 -10.53 12.11 -0.91
N LEU A 26 -9.69 11.12 -1.23
CA LEU A 26 -10.05 9.99 -2.08
C LEU A 26 -10.99 9.03 -1.36
N ARG A 27 -10.77 8.79 -0.05
CA ARG A 27 -11.72 8.07 0.81
C ARG A 27 -13.07 8.76 0.89
N ARG A 28 -13.08 10.08 1.07
CA ARG A 28 -14.35 10.86 1.14
C ARG A 28 -15.13 10.83 -0.17
N LEU A 29 -14.44 10.67 -1.29
CA LEU A 29 -15.04 10.57 -2.63
C LEU A 29 -15.48 9.14 -3.00
N GLY A 30 -15.26 8.16 -2.12
CA GLY A 30 -15.63 6.76 -2.37
C GLY A 30 -14.71 6.04 -3.35
N VAL A 31 -13.54 6.61 -3.67
CA VAL A 31 -12.61 6.03 -4.68
C VAL A 31 -12.07 4.67 -4.23
N LEU A 32 -11.90 4.44 -2.91
CA LEU A 32 -11.42 3.16 -2.40
C LEU A 32 -12.47 2.05 -2.41
N ASP A 33 -13.74 2.41 -2.52
CA ASP A 33 -14.87 1.48 -2.53
C ASP A 33 -15.19 1.00 -3.96
N ASP A 34 -14.57 1.62 -4.97
CA ASP A 34 -14.70 1.24 -6.37
C ASP A 34 -13.97 -0.08 -6.65
N GLU A 35 -14.69 -1.03 -7.26
CA GLU A 35 -14.18 -2.39 -7.52
C GLU A 35 -12.99 -2.39 -8.49
N ASP A 36 -12.99 -1.52 -9.50
CA ASP A 36 -11.89 -1.41 -10.46
C ASP A 36 -10.64 -0.86 -9.75
N VAL A 37 -10.80 0.12 -8.86
CA VAL A 37 -9.70 0.65 -8.04
C VAL A 37 -9.12 -0.43 -7.12
N GLN A 38 -9.96 -1.23 -6.47
CA GLN A 38 -9.49 -2.36 -5.65
C GLN A 38 -8.70 -3.39 -6.47
N LEU A 39 -9.16 -3.70 -7.69
CA LEU A 39 -8.43 -4.55 -8.61
C LEU A 39 -7.07 -3.93 -9.04
N MET A 40 -7.05 -2.62 -9.30
CA MET A 40 -5.82 -1.91 -9.62
C MET A 40 -4.81 -1.91 -8.46
N LEU A 41 -5.28 -1.81 -7.21
CA LEU A 41 -4.47 -1.90 -5.99
C LEU A 41 -3.88 -3.31 -5.79
N GLN A 42 -4.61 -4.37 -6.13
CA GLN A 42 -4.07 -5.72 -6.15
C GLN A 42 -2.95 -5.86 -7.20
N GLY A 43 -3.09 -5.15 -8.32
CA GLY A 43 -2.16 -5.20 -9.43
C GLY A 43 -2.41 -6.39 -10.35
N SER A 44 -1.84 -6.32 -11.56
CA SER A 44 -2.09 -7.30 -12.62
C SER A 44 -0.92 -7.43 -13.59
N LYS A 45 -0.82 -8.60 -14.25
CA LYS A 45 0.08 -8.79 -15.39
C LYS A 45 -0.60 -8.30 -16.67
N MET A 46 0.11 -7.47 -17.42
CA MET A 46 -0.37 -6.85 -18.65
C MET A 46 0.70 -6.91 -19.74
N ILE A 47 0.30 -6.73 -21.00
CA ILE A 47 1.22 -6.62 -22.13
C ILE A 47 1.48 -5.14 -22.45
N LYS A 48 2.71 -4.67 -22.24
CA LYS A 48 3.15 -3.38 -22.77
C LYS A 48 3.43 -3.53 -24.27
N VAL A 49 2.57 -2.95 -25.10
CA VAL A 49 2.71 -2.94 -26.56
C VAL A 49 3.36 -1.63 -26.99
N ARG A 50 4.45 -1.71 -27.76
CA ARG A 50 5.09 -0.53 -28.40
C ARG A 50 5.19 -0.66 -29.92
N SER A 51 5.12 -1.88 -30.42
CA SER A 51 5.01 -2.20 -31.84
C SER A 51 4.49 -3.63 -31.98
N GLN A 52 4.19 -4.06 -33.21
CA GLN A 52 3.72 -5.42 -33.48
C GLN A 52 4.67 -6.48 -32.91
N ARG A 53 5.99 -6.23 -32.99
CA ARG A 53 7.03 -7.14 -32.50
C ARG A 53 7.46 -6.85 -31.06
N TRP A 54 7.27 -5.62 -30.57
CA TRP A 54 7.59 -5.26 -29.19
C TRP A 54 6.33 -5.33 -28.33
N ARG A 55 6.11 -6.51 -27.77
CA ARG A 55 5.06 -6.81 -26.80
C ARG A 55 5.75 -7.50 -25.63
N LYS A 56 5.64 -6.94 -24.42
CA LYS A 56 6.35 -7.45 -23.24
C LYS A 56 5.43 -7.53 -22.04
N ASP A 57 5.42 -8.68 -21.38
CA ASP A 57 4.74 -8.88 -20.10
C ASP A 57 5.31 -7.94 -19.05
N ARG A 58 4.45 -7.23 -18.34
CA ARG A 58 4.79 -6.33 -17.23
C ARG A 58 3.76 -6.46 -16.14
N SER A 59 4.22 -6.41 -14.90
CA SER A 59 3.33 -6.14 -13.76
C SER A 59 3.01 -4.64 -13.69
N LEU A 60 1.75 -4.31 -13.40
CA LEU A 60 1.23 -2.96 -13.18
C LEU A 60 0.41 -2.96 -11.89
N LYS A 61 0.61 -1.99 -11.01
CA LYS A 61 -0.09 -1.91 -9.71
C LYS A 61 -0.31 -0.45 -9.32
N LEU A 62 -1.51 -0.11 -8.87
CA LEU A 62 -1.79 1.16 -8.20
C LEU A 62 -1.25 1.08 -6.77
N LEU A 63 -0.55 2.12 -6.32
CA LEU A 63 -0.02 2.19 -4.96
C LEU A 63 -1.10 2.68 -3.98
N GLU A 64 -0.82 2.52 -2.68
CA GLU A 64 -1.76 2.83 -1.59
C GLU A 64 -2.17 4.31 -1.53
N ASP A 65 -1.35 5.22 -2.09
CA ASP A 65 -1.69 6.63 -2.24
C ASP A 65 -2.83 6.88 -3.24
N CYS A 66 -3.26 5.84 -3.97
CA CYS A 66 -4.33 5.84 -4.96
C CYS A 66 -4.15 6.86 -6.08
N VAL A 67 -2.89 7.25 -6.31
CA VAL A 67 -2.49 8.23 -7.32
C VAL A 67 -1.30 7.72 -8.12
N THR A 68 -0.33 7.09 -7.45
CA THR A 68 0.90 6.62 -8.08
C THR A 68 0.72 5.22 -8.63
N VAL A 69 1.07 5.02 -9.92
CA VAL A 69 1.07 3.70 -10.55
C VAL A 69 2.50 3.19 -10.67
N TRP A 70 2.77 2.03 -10.06
CA TRP A 70 4.00 1.31 -10.25
C TRP A 70 3.94 0.47 -11.54
N CYS A 71 4.99 0.57 -12.35
CA CYS A 71 5.14 -0.17 -13.60
C CYS A 71 6.46 -0.94 -13.61
N GLU A 72 6.41 -2.24 -13.85
CA GLU A 72 7.61 -3.02 -14.08
C GLU A 72 8.38 -2.49 -15.31
N SER A 73 9.71 -2.48 -15.24
CA SER A 73 10.56 -2.02 -16.33
C SER A 73 11.80 -2.88 -16.48
N SER A 74 11.94 -3.60 -17.60
CA SER A 74 13.11 -4.44 -17.90
C SER A 74 14.39 -3.67 -18.26
N LYS A 75 14.58 -2.43 -17.77
CA LYS A 75 15.82 -1.67 -18.03
C LYS A 75 17.00 -2.48 -17.49
N ALA A 76 17.99 -2.71 -18.34
CA ALA A 76 19.12 -3.58 -18.05
C ALA A 76 20.15 -2.97 -17.09
N SER A 77 19.94 -1.73 -16.63
CA SER A 77 20.88 -1.11 -15.70
C SER A 77 20.85 -1.86 -14.37
N ARG A 78 22.04 -2.13 -13.81
CA ARG A 78 22.18 -2.81 -12.53
C ARG A 78 21.52 -2.04 -11.38
N LYS A 79 21.42 -0.71 -11.51
CA LYS A 79 20.68 0.16 -10.58
C LYS A 79 19.17 -0.04 -10.68
N SER A 80 18.62 -0.16 -11.89
CA SER A 80 17.17 -0.27 -12.05
C SER A 80 16.63 -1.59 -11.51
N LYS A 81 17.31 -2.73 -11.72
CA LYS A 81 16.83 -4.04 -11.24
C LYS A 81 16.73 -4.14 -9.70
N LYS A 82 17.67 -3.52 -8.97
CA LYS A 82 17.68 -3.55 -7.50
C LYS A 82 16.60 -2.66 -6.87
N GLN A 83 16.01 -1.75 -7.63
CA GLN A 83 15.03 -0.77 -7.16
C GLN A 83 13.60 -1.10 -7.60
N GLN A 84 13.38 -2.23 -8.28
CA GLN A 84 12.03 -2.63 -8.68
C GLN A 84 11.45 -3.52 -7.59
N THR A 85 10.93 -2.88 -6.55
CA THR A 85 10.10 -3.53 -5.55
C THR A 85 8.73 -2.90 -5.64
N CYS A 86 7.78 -3.64 -6.16
CA CYS A 86 6.41 -3.56 -5.69
C CYS A 86 6.34 -4.61 -4.58
N GLU A 87 6.29 -4.21 -3.31
CA GLU A 87 5.91 -5.17 -2.28
C GLU A 87 4.50 -5.72 -2.56
#